data_AF-A0A533UY78-F1
#
_entry.id   AF-A0A533UY78-F1
#
_cell.length_a   1.000
_cell.length_b   1.000
_cell.length_c   1.000
_cell.angle_alpha   90.00
_cell.angle_beta   90.00
_cell.angle_gamma   90.00
#
_symmetry.space_group_name_H-M   'P 1'
#
loop_
_entity.id
_entity.type
_entity.pdbx_description
1 polymer ?
#
loop_
_entity_poly.entity_id
_entity_poly.type
_entity_poly.pdbx_seq_one_letter_code
_entity_poly.pdbx_strand_id
1 'polypeptide(L)' 'MNSKGICFLTISIILIIPILNGVLWNKPVSAQTSEPKEGLRVGAVAPNFQLIDPVKGSITKENFTGKPLFIFFTAT' A
#
# COMPACT_ATOMS: atom_id res chain seq x y z
N MET A 1 -46.62 45.96 19.68
CA MET A 1 -47.17 46.33 18.37
C MET A 1 -46.11 46.03 17.31
N ASN A 2 -46.43 45.07 16.44
CA ASN A 2 -45.93 44.91 15.06
C ASN A 2 -44.60 44.18 14.83
N SER A 3 -44.74 42.85 14.77
CA SER A 3 -44.04 41.93 13.87
C SER A 3 -44.07 42.46 12.43
N LYS A 4 -42.91 42.67 11.79
CA LYS A 4 -42.62 42.45 10.36
C LYS A 4 -41.10 42.34 10.17
N GLY A 5 -40.63 41.20 9.66
CA GLY A 5 -39.21 41.06 9.29
C GLY A 5 -38.72 39.66 8.97
N ILE A 6 -39.58 38.74 8.54
CA ILE A 6 -39.16 37.48 7.92
C ILE A 6 -39.56 37.56 6.45
N CYS A 7 -38.61 37.87 5.56
CA CYS A 7 -38.73 37.57 4.13
C CYS A 7 -37.41 37.81 3.38
N PHE A 8 -36.36 37.04 3.68
CA PHE A 8 -35.24 36.81 2.74
C PHE A 8 -34.67 35.40 2.94
N LEU A 9 -35.56 34.43 3.07
CA LEU A 9 -35.30 33.06 2.67
C LEU A 9 -35.60 33.01 1.18
N THR A 10 -34.56 32.90 0.36
CA THR A 10 -34.50 32.19 -0.93
C THR A 10 -33.43 32.85 -1.80
N ILE A 11 -32.58 32.04 -2.42
CA ILE A 11 -31.58 32.40 -3.43
C ILE A 11 -30.28 33.04 -2.90
N SER A 12 -29.46 32.24 -2.19
CA SER A 12 -27.98 32.30 -2.30
C SER A 12 -27.24 31.12 -1.65
N ILE A 13 -27.95 30.08 -1.17
CA ILE A 13 -27.32 28.90 -0.54
C ILE A 13 -27.01 27.78 -1.56
N ILE A 14 -27.32 27.96 -2.85
CA ILE A 14 -27.03 26.93 -3.88
C ILE A 14 -25.98 27.47 -4.86
N LEU A 15 -24.76 27.70 -4.36
CA LEU A 15 -23.54 27.53 -5.16
C LEU A 15 -22.29 27.33 -4.28
N ILE A 16 -22.40 26.56 -3.20
CA ILE A 16 -21.22 25.96 -2.56
C ILE A 16 -21.33 24.45 -2.80
N ILE A 17 -21.13 24.09 -4.07
CA ILE A 17 -20.80 22.71 -4.45
C ILE A 17 -19.52 22.35 -3.67
N PRO A 18 -19.49 21.22 -2.95
CA PRO A 18 -18.46 20.96 -1.96
C PRO A 18 -17.11 20.75 -2.66
N ILE A 19 -16.21 21.74 -2.58
CA ILE A 19 -14.77 21.53 -2.85
C ILE A 19 -14.14 20.82 -1.62
N LEU A 20 -14.82 19.80 -1.09
CA LEU A 20 -14.35 19.04 0.07
C LEU A 20 -13.86 17.63 -0.28
N ASN A 21 -14.02 17.19 -1.54
CA ASN A 21 -13.64 15.82 -1.94
C ASN A 21 -12.46 15.74 -2.92
N GLY A 22 -11.77 16.84 -3.23
CA GLY A 22 -10.73 16.85 -4.26
C GLY A 22 -9.30 17.13 -3.79
N VAL A 23 -9.11 17.57 -2.55
CA VAL A 23 -7.81 18.06 -2.07
C VAL A 23 -7.39 17.24 -0.85
N LEU A 24 -6.23 16.60 -0.99
CA LEU A 24 -5.35 16.15 0.11
C LEU A 24 -5.51 14.72 0.66
N TRP A 25 -5.70 13.73 -0.21
CA TRP A 25 -5.23 12.36 0.08
C TRP A 25 -4.15 11.93 -0.91
N ASN A 26 -3.18 12.80 -1.19
CA ASN A 26 -1.88 12.32 -1.63
C ASN A 26 -1.21 11.73 -0.38
N LYS A 27 -1.53 10.47 -0.06
CA LYS A 27 -0.60 9.68 0.76
C LYS A 27 0.75 9.83 0.07
N PRO A 28 1.80 10.32 0.74
CA PRO A 28 3.12 10.28 0.15
C PRO A 28 3.36 8.80 -0.19
N VAL A 29 3.57 8.51 -1.47
CA VAL A 29 4.18 7.25 -1.87
C VAL A 29 5.46 7.18 -1.06
N SER A 30 5.47 6.31 -0.05
CA SER A 30 6.64 6.03 0.75
C SER A 30 7.68 5.55 -0.25
N ALA A 31 8.63 6.42 -0.58
CA ALA A 31 9.83 6.02 -1.29
C ALA A 31 10.42 4.92 -0.44
N GLN A 32 10.39 3.68 -0.96
CA GLN A 32 10.90 2.51 -0.27
C GLN A 32 12.26 2.88 0.30
N THR A 33 12.33 3.01 1.63
CA THR A 33 13.59 3.10 2.34
C THR A 33 14.27 1.78 2.05
N SER A 34 15.14 1.77 1.05
CA SER A 34 16.05 0.66 0.82
C SER A 34 17.07 0.75 1.94
N GLU A 35 16.66 0.29 3.12
CA GLU A 35 17.58 -0.23 4.12
C GLU A 35 18.62 -1.06 3.36
N PRO A 36 19.92 -0.82 3.57
CA PRO A 36 20.95 -1.55 2.84
C PRO A 36 20.71 -3.03 3.12
N LYS A 37 20.35 -3.79 2.08
CA LYS A 37 20.12 -5.22 2.19
C LYS A 37 21.44 -5.86 2.60
N GLU A 38 21.61 -6.12 3.88
CA GLU A 38 22.71 -6.95 4.38
C GLU A 38 22.72 -8.25 3.58
N GLY A 39 23.90 -8.64 3.11
CA GLY A 39 24.05 -9.88 2.36
C GLY A 39 23.65 -11.11 3.19
N LEU A 40 23.46 -12.24 2.52
CA LEU A 40 23.20 -13.51 3.21
C LEU A 40 24.41 -13.89 4.06
N ARG A 41 24.20 -14.20 5.34
CA ARG A 41 25.25 -14.58 6.29
C ARG A 41 25.01 -16.00 6.81
N VAL A 42 26.09 -16.77 6.94
CA VAL A 42 26.04 -18.13 7.51
C VAL A 42 25.57 -18.07 8.97
N GLY A 43 24.64 -18.96 9.35
CA GLY A 43 24.06 -19.01 10.69
C GLY A 43 22.93 -18.01 10.93
N ALA A 44 22.71 -17.04 10.04
CA ALA A 44 21.55 -16.15 10.10
C ALA A 44 20.30 -16.85 9.55
N VAL A 45 19.12 -16.42 10.02
CA VAL A 45 17.85 -16.91 9.49
C VAL A 45 17.73 -16.49 8.03
N ALA A 46 17.48 -17.45 7.14
CA ALA A 46 17.27 -17.17 5.73
C ALA A 46 16.05 -16.25 5.52
N PRO A 47 16.12 -15.24 4.63
CA PRO A 47 15.01 -14.36 4.35
C PRO A 47 13.84 -15.13 3.73
N ASN A 48 12.63 -14.58 3.87
CA ASN A 48 11.47 -15.10 3.16
C ASN A 48 11.60 -14.79 1.67
N PHE A 49 11.10 -15.70 0.84
CA PHE A 49 11.08 -15.55 -0.61
C PHE A 49 9.73 -16.00 -1.17
N GLN A 50 9.39 -15.43 -2.32
CA GLN A 50 8.30 -15.87 -3.17
C GLN A 50 8.82 -15.96 -4.60
N LEU A 51 8.70 -17.13 -5.19
CA LEU A 51 9.14 -17.45 -6.55
C LEU A 51 7.93 -17.91 -7.35
N ILE A 52 8.00 -17.76 -8.67
CA ILE A 52 7.01 -18.34 -9.58
C ILE A 52 7.69 -19.45 -10.36
N ASP A 53 7.24 -20.68 -10.11
CA ASP A 53 7.58 -21.85 -10.91
C ASP A 53 6.59 -21.93 -12.08
N PRO A 54 7.07 -22.11 -13.32
CA PRO A 54 6.21 -22.13 -14.51
C PRO A 54 5.23 -23.31 -14.56
N VAL A 55 5.46 -24.37 -13.78
CA VAL A 55 4.62 -25.57 -13.71
C VAL A 55 3.79 -25.59 -12.43
N LYS A 56 4.40 -25.25 -11.29
CA LYS A 56 3.80 -25.37 -9.96
C LYS A 56 3.15 -24.08 -9.46
N GLY A 57 3.39 -22.95 -10.12
CA GLY A 57 2.90 -21.64 -9.71
C GLY A 57 3.71 -21.03 -8.57
N SER A 58 3.05 -20.36 -7.63
CA SER A 58 3.72 -19.67 -6.52
C SER A 58 4.38 -20.64 -5.55
N ILE A 59 5.68 -20.45 -5.31
CA ILE A 59 6.49 -21.19 -4.33
C ILE A 59 7.02 -20.22 -3.30
N THR A 60 6.81 -20.51 -2.02
CA THR A 60 7.35 -19.75 -0.89
C THR A 60 8.25 -20.62 -0.02
N LYS A 61 8.90 -19.99 0.96
CA LYS A 61 9.79 -20.68 1.92
C LYS A 61 9.04 -21.76 2.71
N GLU A 62 7.79 -21.50 3.06
CA GLU A 62 6.95 -22.37 3.90
C GLU A 62 6.67 -23.72 3.23
N ASN A 63 6.65 -23.78 1.89
CA ASN A 63 6.49 -25.02 1.14
C ASN A 63 7.58 -26.08 1.43
N PHE A 64 8.72 -25.67 2.00
CA PHE A 64 9.86 -26.54 2.32
C PHE A 64 10.08 -26.75 3.82
N THR A 65 9.09 -26.42 4.66
CA THR A 65 9.21 -26.56 6.12
C THR A 65 9.61 -27.99 6.51
N GLY A 66 10.62 -28.11 7.36
CA GLY A 66 11.17 -29.39 7.83
C GLY A 66 12.11 -30.09 6.85
N LYS A 67 12.48 -29.45 5.74
CA LYS A 67 13.42 -30.01 4.75
C LYS A 67 14.61 -29.07 4.53
N PRO A 68 15.84 -29.58 4.41
CA PRO A 68 16.98 -28.76 3.98
C PRO A 68 16.75 -28.27 2.54
N LEU A 69 17.08 -27.00 2.28
CA LEU A 69 16.89 -26.34 1.00
C LEU A 69 18.22 -25.80 0.47
N PHE A 70 18.51 -26.08 -0.80
CA PHE A 70 19.62 -25.50 -1.54
C PHE A 70 19.07 -24.59 -2.63
N ILE A 71 19.54 -23.35 -2.69
CA ILE A 71 19.09 -22.34 -3.66
C ILE A 71 20.27 -21.96 -4.54
N PHE A 72 20.09 -22.07 -5.86
CA PHE A 72 21.05 -21.66 -6.86
C PHE A 72 20.47 -20.49 -7.63
N PHE A 73 21.17 -19.35 -7.63
CA PHE A 73 20.83 -18.22 -8.49
C PHE A 73 21.56 -18.39 -9.81
N THR A 74 20.80 -18.58 -10.89
CA THR A 74 21.34 -18.76 -12.25
C THR A 74 20.77 -17.70 -13.18
N ALA A 75 21.56 -17.25 -14.15
CA ALA A 75 21.12 -16.44 -15.26
C ALA A 75 21.41 -17.20 -16.56
N THR A 76 20.57 -16.99 -17.58
CA THR A 76 20.81 -17.46 -18.96
C THR A 76 21.84 -16.60 -19.66
#